data_AF-A0A1B9Z5Z8-F1
#
_entry.id   AF-A0A1B9Z5Z8-F1
#
_cell.length_a   1.000
_cell.length_b   1.000
_cell.length_c   1.000
_cell.angle_alpha   90.00
_cell.angle_beta   90.00
_cell.angle_gamma   90.00
#
_symmetry.space_group_name_H-M   'P 1'
#
loop_
_entity.id
_entity.type
_entity.pdbx_description
1 polymer ?
#
loop_
_entity_poly.entity_id
_entity_poly.type
_entity_poly.pdbx_seq_one_letter_code
_entity_poly.pdbx_strand_id
1 'polypeptide(L)'
;MSVVAFERRQDAGEWSERELSTIVAALNAALAPGTGREWETGMTEKRDAQFYLLGPLPDQACELCVSRIGGNYILEDGFGRLLFEHRNLDLVALHARAAVPSTSWLMVRVIVLWCAVRSVMHERLEPMLAESEELLVQLAPQLSAFA
;
A
#
# COMPACT_ATOMS: atom_id res chain seq x y z
N MET A 1 -5.24 29.33 49.11
CA MET A 1 -4.19 29.35 48.07
C MET A 1 -4.31 28.06 47.27
N SER A 2 -4.72 28.14 46.01
CA SER A 2 -4.86 26.99 45.12
C SER A 2 -3.71 27.05 44.12
N VAL A 3 -2.78 26.10 44.22
CA VAL A 3 -1.68 25.95 43.26
C VAL A 3 -2.26 25.25 42.02
N VAL A 4 -2.40 25.99 40.92
CA VAL A 4 -2.71 25.40 39.62
C VAL A 4 -1.40 24.87 39.06
N ALA A 5 -1.29 23.54 38.94
CA ALA A 5 -0.14 22.94 38.27
C ALA A 5 -0.15 23.39 36.80
N PHE A 6 0.91 24.07 36.37
CA PHE A 6 1.14 24.31 34.95
C PHE A 6 1.28 22.95 34.27
N GLU A 7 0.40 22.65 33.31
CA GLU A 7 0.63 21.52 32.41
C GLU A 7 1.97 21.76 31.71
N ARG A 8 2.97 20.95 32.07
CA ARG A 8 4.24 20.90 31.36
C ARG A 8 3.87 20.52 29.93
N ARG A 9 4.02 21.46 28.99
CA ARG A 9 3.89 21.21 27.54
C ARG A 9 4.70 19.94 27.27
N GLN A 10 4.01 18.85 26.93
CA GLN A 10 4.70 17.64 26.48
C GLN A 10 5.58 18.08 25.31
N ASP A 11 6.86 17.72 25.36
CA ASP A 11 7.81 18.07 24.31
C ASP A 11 7.24 17.55 22.99
N ALA A 12 6.71 18.45 22.16
CA ALA A 12 6.09 18.11 20.89
C ALA A 12 7.13 17.67 19.84
N GLY A 13 8.43 17.85 20.17
CA GLY A 13 9.60 17.65 19.30
C GLY A 13 9.84 16.20 18.87
N GLU A 14 11.12 15.82 18.76
CA GLU A 14 11.55 14.53 18.18
C GLU A 14 10.88 13.31 18.82
N TRP A 15 10.73 12.25 18.02
CA TRP A 15 10.27 10.96 18.50
C TRP A 15 11.22 10.43 19.57
N SER A 16 10.66 9.92 20.68
CA SER A 16 11.49 9.10 21.56
C SER A 16 11.81 7.77 20.89
N GLU A 17 12.94 7.18 21.26
CA GLU A 17 13.36 5.85 20.78
C GLU A 17 12.27 4.78 21.03
N ARG A 18 11.55 4.89 22.15
CA ARG A 18 10.47 3.98 22.50
C ARG A 18 9.26 4.12 21.59
N GLU A 19 8.88 5.35 21.24
CA GLU A 19 7.77 5.58 20.30
C GLU A 19 8.13 5.08 18.91
N LEU A 20 9.32 5.44 18.42
CA LEU A 20 9.77 5.03 17.09
C LEU A 20 9.90 3.51 16.98
N SER A 21 10.50 2.86 17.97
CA SER A 21 10.59 1.39 18.01
C SER A 21 9.21 0.72 18.07
N THR A 22 8.23 1.31 18.74
CA THR A 22 6.84 0.80 18.76
C THR A 22 6.21 0.85 17.37
N ILE A 23 6.35 1.98 16.67
CA ILE A 23 5.82 2.16 15.30
C ILE A 23 6.52 1.20 14.33
N VAL A 24 7.85 1.16 14.33
CA VAL A 24 8.65 0.29 13.45
C VAL A 24 8.36 -1.18 13.73
N ALA A 25 8.23 -1.59 14.99
CA ALA A 25 7.89 -2.97 15.35
C ALA A 25 6.51 -3.37 14.82
N ALA A 26 5.51 -2.49 14.90
CA ALA A 26 4.18 -2.75 14.37
C ALA A 26 4.17 -2.87 12.83
N LEU A 27 5.03 -2.09 12.16
CA LEU A 27 5.16 -2.03 10.70
C LEU A 27 6.25 -2.95 10.14
N ASN A 28 6.88 -3.80 10.95
CA ASN A 28 8.03 -4.62 10.54
C ASN A 28 7.73 -5.49 9.30
N ALA A 29 6.52 -6.03 9.19
CA ALA A 29 6.12 -6.81 8.01
C ALA A 29 6.03 -5.95 6.72
N ALA A 30 5.61 -4.69 6.85
CA ALA A 30 5.56 -3.74 5.74
C ALA A 30 6.96 -3.27 5.31
N LEU A 31 7.88 -3.20 6.26
CA LEU A 31 9.28 -2.81 6.08
C LEU A 31 10.20 -4.00 5.77
N ALA A 32 9.65 -5.20 5.58
CA ALA A 32 10.44 -6.40 5.32
C ALA A 32 11.23 -6.28 4.00
N PRO A 33 12.43 -6.87 3.92
CA PRO A 33 13.20 -6.92 2.68
C PRO A 33 12.36 -7.52 1.53
N GLY A 34 12.15 -6.74 0.47
CA GLY A 34 11.37 -7.16 -0.71
C GLY A 34 10.01 -6.48 -0.87
N THR A 35 9.54 -5.69 0.09
CA THR A 35 8.39 -4.81 -0.14
C THR A 35 8.77 -3.54 -0.92
N GLY A 36 10.05 -3.17 -0.88
CA GLY A 36 10.57 -1.92 -1.46
C GLY A 36 10.14 -0.66 -0.71
N ARG A 37 9.40 -0.82 0.39
CA ARG A 37 8.94 0.28 1.23
C ARG A 37 10.05 0.76 2.15
N GLU A 38 10.01 2.05 2.43
CA GLU A 38 10.93 2.73 3.34
C GLU A 38 10.13 3.54 4.36
N TRP A 39 10.80 4.12 5.35
CA TRP A 39 10.17 5.04 6.27
C TRP A 39 11.09 6.23 6.54
N GLU A 40 10.46 7.37 6.82
CA GLU A 40 11.15 8.60 7.18
C GLU A 40 10.47 9.27 8.37
N THR A 41 11.19 10.18 9.01
CA THR A 41 10.63 11.05 10.06
C THR A 41 10.75 12.50 9.65
N GLY A 42 9.73 13.27 9.99
CA GLY A 42 9.71 14.72 9.78
C GLY A 42 9.07 15.44 10.94
N MET A 43 8.78 16.72 10.72
CA MET A 43 8.06 17.56 11.67
C MET A 43 7.07 18.45 10.93
N THR A 44 5.94 18.74 11.59
CA THR A 44 5.02 19.77 11.13
C THR A 44 5.63 21.16 11.29
N GLU A 45 4.99 22.18 10.70
CA GLU A 45 5.32 23.59 10.94
C GLU A 45 5.28 23.99 12.42
N LYS A 46 4.46 23.28 13.21
CA LYS A 46 4.32 23.48 14.67
C LYS A 46 5.34 22.68 15.48
N ARG A 47 6.28 22.00 14.80
CA ARG A 47 7.29 21.11 15.37
C ARG A 47 6.72 19.84 16.03
N ASP A 48 5.55 19.40 15.60
CA ASP A 48 5.00 18.11 15.99
C ASP A 48 5.71 17.01 15.20
N ALA A 49 6.19 15.96 15.86
CA ALA A 49 6.85 14.85 15.18
C ALA A 49 5.92 14.05 14.26
N GLN A 50 6.45 13.64 13.11
CA GLN A 50 5.76 12.84 12.10
C GLN A 50 6.61 11.65 11.67
N PHE A 51 5.95 10.54 11.40
CA PHE A 51 6.51 9.31 10.84
C PHE A 51 5.78 9.01 9.55
N TYR A 52 6.52 8.74 8.48
CA TYR A 52 6.00 8.45 7.16
C TYR A 52 6.40 7.04 6.75
N LEU A 53 5.41 6.24 6.33
CA LEU A 53 5.65 5.02 5.59
C LEU A 53 5.57 5.34 4.10
N LEU A 54 6.67 5.11 3.39
CA LEU A 54 6.79 5.37 1.97
C LEU A 54 6.57 4.08 1.18
N GLY A 55 5.79 4.21 0.10
CA GLY A 55 5.62 3.16 -0.89
C GLY A 55 6.91 2.84 -1.65
N PRO A 56 6.91 1.80 -2.49
CA PRO A 56 8.07 1.42 -3.25
C PRO A 56 8.47 2.46 -4.31
N LEU A 57 9.75 2.45 -4.68
CA LEU A 57 10.27 3.16 -5.85
C LEU A 57 9.51 2.74 -7.14
N PRO A 58 9.36 3.64 -8.12
CA PRO A 58 9.97 4.97 -8.22
C PRO A 58 9.18 6.10 -7.56
N ASP A 59 7.89 5.90 -7.26
CA ASP A 59 7.01 6.99 -6.86
C ASP A 59 7.22 7.43 -5.40
N GLN A 60 7.64 6.49 -4.52
CA GLN A 60 7.88 6.72 -3.08
C GLN A 60 6.78 7.56 -2.40
N ALA A 61 5.53 7.39 -2.85
CA ALA A 61 4.41 8.13 -2.28
C ALA A 61 4.22 7.73 -0.81
N CYS A 62 3.83 8.69 0.03
CA CYS A 62 3.41 8.38 1.39
C CYS A 62 2.19 7.45 1.32
N GLU A 63 2.27 6.27 1.94
CA GLU A 63 1.14 5.35 2.07
C GLU A 63 0.39 5.56 3.40
N LEU A 64 1.14 5.93 4.45
CA LEU A 64 0.62 6.06 5.81
C LEU A 64 1.48 7.02 6.62
N CYS A 65 0.83 7.85 7.43
CA CYS A 65 1.48 8.84 8.29
C CYS A 65 1.03 8.66 9.75
N VAL A 66 1.97 8.73 10.69
CA VAL A 66 1.69 8.83 12.13
C VAL A 66 2.26 10.14 12.64
N SER A 67 1.42 11.00 13.22
CA SER A 67 1.82 12.29 13.78
C SER A 67 1.52 12.35 15.28
N ARG A 68 2.41 12.95 16.08
CA ARG A 68 2.18 13.23 17.50
C ARG A 68 1.79 14.69 17.69
N ILE A 69 0.50 14.99 17.72
CA ILE A 69 -0.03 16.36 17.78
C ILE A 69 -0.76 16.55 19.11
N GLY A 70 -0.29 17.53 19.91
CA GLY A 70 -0.98 17.91 21.15
C GLY A 70 -1.16 16.77 22.16
N GLY A 71 -0.23 15.80 22.17
CA GLY A 71 -0.29 14.62 23.06
C GLY A 71 -1.17 13.48 22.56
N ASN A 72 -1.78 13.61 21.39
CA ASN A 72 -2.46 12.52 20.69
C ASN A 72 -1.58 11.98 19.56
N TYR A 73 -1.71 10.69 19.27
CA TYR A 73 -1.18 10.10 18.05
C TYR A 73 -2.30 10.02 17.02
N ILE A 74 -2.01 10.54 15.84
CA ILE A 74 -2.93 10.65 14.71
C ILE A 74 -2.38 9.76 13.59
N LEU A 75 -3.22 8.88 13.07
CA LEU A 75 -2.93 8.01 11.95
C LEU A 75 -3.70 8.49 10.72
N GLU A 76 -2.99 8.77 9.65
CA GLU A 76 -3.53 9.22 8.37
C GLU A 76 -3.09 8.28 7.24
N ASP A 77 -3.91 8.20 6.19
CA ASP A 77 -3.48 7.60 4.93
C ASP A 77 -2.60 8.56 4.10
N GLY A 78 -2.06 8.05 2.99
CA GLY A 78 -1.28 8.82 2.03
C GLY A 78 -1.98 10.05 1.42
N PHE A 79 -3.30 10.18 1.59
CA PHE A 79 -4.10 11.30 1.10
C PHE A 79 -4.45 12.30 2.22
N GLY A 80 -3.93 12.11 3.43
CA GLY A 80 -4.21 12.96 4.59
C GLY A 80 -5.59 12.71 5.22
N ARG A 81 -6.24 11.57 4.93
CA ARG A 81 -7.48 11.19 5.59
C ARG A 81 -7.17 10.58 6.94
N LEU A 82 -7.82 11.09 7.99
CA LEU A 82 -7.77 10.50 9.33
C LEU A 82 -8.34 9.08 9.32
N LEU A 83 -7.50 8.10 9.67
CA LEU A 83 -7.87 6.71 9.85
C LEU A 83 -8.17 6.39 11.32
N PHE A 84 -7.35 6.92 12.23
CA PHE A 84 -7.48 6.67 13.67
C PHE A 84 -6.78 7.73 14.51
N GLU A 85 -7.30 8.05 15.70
CA GLU A 85 -6.67 8.96 16.66
C GLU A 85 -6.78 8.38 18.07
N HIS A 86 -5.68 8.35 18.81
CA HIS A 86 -5.70 7.96 20.21
C HIS A 86 -4.49 8.51 20.98
N ARG A 87 -4.62 8.67 22.30
CA ARG A 87 -3.50 8.97 23.22
C ARG A 87 -2.53 7.81 23.46
N ASN A 88 -2.89 6.62 23.00
CA ASN A 88 -2.12 5.41 23.26
C ASN A 88 -1.51 4.95 21.93
N LEU A 89 -0.20 5.07 21.82
CA LEU A 89 0.53 4.72 20.61
C LEU A 89 0.35 3.25 20.23
N ASP A 90 0.24 2.34 21.18
CA ASP A 90 0.08 0.90 20.87
C ASP A 90 -1.21 0.62 20.09
N LEU A 91 -2.29 1.34 20.41
CA LEU A 91 -3.57 1.23 19.69
C LEU A 91 -3.46 1.83 18.29
N VAL A 92 -2.75 2.95 18.15
CA VAL A 92 -2.50 3.58 16.85
C VAL A 92 -1.61 2.70 15.98
N ALA A 93 -0.56 2.13 16.54
CA ALA A 93 0.35 1.22 15.86
C ALA A 93 -0.36 -0.08 15.42
N LEU A 94 -1.30 -0.59 16.22
CA LEU A 94 -2.16 -1.72 15.83
C LEU A 94 -3.02 -1.38 14.60
N HIS A 95 -3.65 -0.20 14.58
CA HIS A 95 -4.44 0.26 13.43
C HIS A 95 -3.56 0.56 12.22
N ALA A 96 -2.37 1.10 12.42
CA ALA A 96 -1.39 1.34 11.37
C ALA A 96 -1.03 0.03 10.67
N ARG A 97 -0.71 -1.02 11.45
CA ARG A 97 -0.43 -2.36 10.92
C ARG A 97 -1.59 -2.92 10.09
N ALA A 98 -2.83 -2.71 10.53
CA ALA A 98 -4.02 -3.18 9.82
C ALA A 98 -4.32 -2.38 8.55
N ALA A 99 -3.92 -1.10 8.50
CA ALA A 99 -4.14 -0.21 7.39
C ALA A 99 -3.15 -0.41 6.24
N VAL A 100 -1.96 -0.97 6.49
CA VAL A 100 -0.98 -1.22 5.42
C VAL A 100 -1.45 -2.35 4.51
N PRO A 101 -1.57 -2.12 3.19
CA PRO A 101 -1.95 -3.16 2.24
C PRO A 101 -0.87 -4.23 2.15
N SER A 102 -1.23 -5.46 2.53
CA SER A 102 -0.36 -6.64 2.48
C SER A 102 -0.27 -7.25 1.08
N THR A 103 -0.14 -6.42 0.04
CA THR A 103 -0.04 -6.92 -1.34
C THR A 103 1.28 -7.69 -1.48
N SER A 104 1.20 -9.01 -1.36
CA SER A 104 2.34 -9.89 -1.50
C SER A 104 2.93 -9.72 -2.89
N TRP A 105 4.25 -9.57 -2.99
CA TRP A 105 4.99 -9.57 -4.26
C TRP A 105 4.63 -10.78 -5.15
N LEU A 106 4.21 -11.89 -4.54
CA LEU A 106 3.71 -13.06 -5.27
C LEU A 106 2.40 -12.76 -6.02
N MET A 107 1.47 -11.99 -5.43
CA MET A 107 0.25 -11.60 -6.13
C MET A 107 0.55 -10.70 -7.33
N VAL A 108 1.52 -9.79 -7.23
CA VAL A 108 1.96 -8.99 -8.37
C VAL A 108 2.47 -9.89 -9.49
N ARG A 109 3.30 -10.90 -9.18
CA ARG A 109 3.77 -11.87 -10.18
C ARG A 109 2.63 -12.69 -10.80
N VAL A 110 1.66 -13.12 -10.00
CA VAL A 110 0.48 -13.84 -10.51
C VAL A 110 -0.33 -12.95 -11.44
N ILE A 111 -0.56 -11.69 -11.08
CA ILE A 111 -1.28 -10.72 -11.92
C ILE A 111 -0.52 -10.48 -13.23
N VAL A 112 0.79 -10.24 -13.17
CA VAL A 112 1.62 -10.02 -14.37
C VAL A 112 1.62 -11.26 -15.27
N LEU A 113 1.82 -12.45 -14.69
CA LEU A 113 1.76 -13.71 -15.43
C LEU A 113 0.39 -13.91 -16.07
N TRP A 114 -0.69 -13.66 -15.34
CA TRP A 114 -2.04 -13.76 -15.84
C TRP A 114 -2.31 -12.78 -16.99
N CYS A 115 -1.88 -11.53 -16.85
CA CYS A 115 -1.98 -10.53 -17.92
C CYS A 115 -1.19 -10.95 -19.16
N ALA A 116 0.01 -11.51 -18.99
CA ALA A 116 0.82 -12.02 -20.11
C ALA A 116 0.15 -13.22 -20.81
N VAL A 117 -0.35 -14.20 -20.05
CA VAL A 117 -1.09 -15.35 -20.60
C VAL A 117 -2.34 -14.88 -21.35
N ARG A 118 -3.10 -13.95 -20.78
CA ARG A 118 -4.29 -13.39 -21.43
C ARG A 118 -3.93 -12.66 -22.73
N SER A 119 -2.84 -11.89 -22.75
CA SER A 119 -2.37 -11.20 -23.95
C SER A 119 -2.01 -12.20 -25.06
N VAL A 120 -1.28 -13.26 -24.72
CA VAL A 120 -0.92 -14.32 -25.67
C VAL A 120 -2.15 -15.07 -26.17
N MET A 121 -3.10 -15.39 -25.29
CA MET A 121 -4.37 -16.00 -25.70
C MET A 121 -5.13 -15.09 -26.66
N HIS A 122 -5.22 -13.79 -26.38
CA HIS A 122 -5.89 -12.84 -27.27
C HIS A 122 -5.22 -12.75 -28.64
N GLU A 123 -3.89 -12.65 -28.67
CA GLU A 123 -3.10 -12.60 -29.91
C GLU A 123 -3.10 -13.91 -30.71
N ARG A 124 -3.32 -15.06 -30.08
CA ARG A 124 -3.29 -16.38 -30.74
C ARG A 124 -4.67 -16.93 -31.10
N LEU A 125 -5.71 -16.59 -30.33
CA LEU A 125 -7.07 -17.07 -30.61
C LEU A 125 -7.68 -16.40 -31.83
N GLU A 126 -7.48 -15.09 -32.02
CA GLU A 126 -8.02 -14.39 -33.20
C GLU A 126 -7.48 -14.95 -34.53
N PRO A 127 -6.16 -15.15 -34.71
CA PRO A 127 -5.65 -15.73 -35.95
C PRO A 127 -6.03 -17.21 -36.13
N MET A 128 -6.08 -18.02 -35.05
CA MET A 128 -6.51 -19.43 -35.19
C MET A 128 -8.00 -19.55 -35.53
N LEU A 129 -8.85 -18.67 -35.00
CA LEU A 129 -10.26 -18.63 -35.37
C LEU A 129 -10.44 -18.17 -36.83
N ALA A 130 -9.71 -17.14 -37.26
CA ALA A 130 -9.74 -16.67 -38.65
C ALA A 130 -9.24 -17.74 -39.64
N GLU A 131 -8.12 -18.42 -39.35
CA GLU A 131 -7.61 -19.52 -40.16
C GLU A 131 -8.57 -20.72 -40.20
N SER A 132 -9.27 -21.01 -39.08
CA SER A 132 -10.27 -22.08 -39.03
C SER A 132 -11.52 -21.75 -39.85
N GLU A 133 -11.92 -20.47 -39.90
CA GLU A 133 -13.03 -20.00 -40.72
C GLU A 133 -12.70 -20.13 -42.22
N GLU A 134 -11.48 -19.75 -42.63
CA GLU A 134 -11.02 -19.94 -44.00
C GLU A 134 -10.99 -21.42 -44.43
N LEU A 135 -10.55 -22.32 -43.54
CA LEU A 135 -10.56 -23.77 -43.79
C LEU A 135 -11.99 -24.34 -43.91
N LEU A 136 -12.94 -23.83 -43.13
CA LEU A 136 -14.36 -24.21 -43.24
C LEU A 136 -15.00 -23.70 -44.53
N VAL A 137 -14.64 -22.49 -44.98
CA VAL A 137 -15.08 -21.95 -46.28
C VAL A 137 -14.55 -22.80 -47.45
N GLN A 138 -13.34 -23.37 -47.35
CA GLN A 138 -12.79 -24.29 -48.35
C GLN A 138 -13.42 -25.70 -48.32
N LEU A 139 -13.99 -26.12 -47.19
CA LEU A 139 -14.71 -27.40 -47.05
C LEU A 139 -16.18 -27.31 -47.49
N ALA A 140 -16.78 -26.12 -47.48
CA ALA A 140 -18.16 -25.90 -47.90
C ALA A 140 -18.48 -26.38 -49.35
N PRO A 141 -17.62 -26.16 -50.37
CA PRO A 141 -17.85 -26.70 -51.72
C PRO A 141 -17.75 -28.24 -51.80
N GLN A 142 -17.02 -28.88 -50.90
CA GLN A 142 -16.87 -30.35 -50.88
C GLN A 142 -18.10 -30.99 -50.24
N LEU A 143 -18.68 -30.36 -49.22
CA LEU A 143 -19.90 -30.84 -48.56
C LEU A 143 -21.15 -30.66 -49.44
N SER A 144 -21.22 -29.62 -50.26
CA SER A 144 -22.32 -29.43 -51.22
C SER A 144 -22.29 -30.37 -52.42
N ALA A 145 -21.16 -31.06 -52.67
CA ALA A 145 -21.05 -32.08 -53.71
C ALA A 145 -21.53 -33.48 -53.25
N PHE A 146 -21.75 -33.68 -51.95
CA PHE A 146 -22.28 -34.92 -51.35
C PHE A 146 -23.76 -34.82 -50.93
N ALA A 147 -24.44 -33.71 -51.23
CA ALA A 147 -25.88 -33.51 -51.05
C ALA A 147 -26.60 -33.51 -52.41
#